data_AF-Q9S062-F1
#
_entry.id   AF-Q9S062-F1
#
_cell.length_a   1.000
_cell.length_b   1.000
_cell.length_c   1.000
_cell.angle_alpha   90.00
_cell.angle_beta   90.00
_cell.angle_gamma   90.00
#
_symmetry.space_group_name_H-M   'P 1'
#
loop_
_entity.id
_entity.type
_entity.pdbx_description
1 polymer ?
#
loop_
_entity_poly.entity_id
_entity_poly.type
_entity_poly.pdbx_seq_one_letter_code
_entity_poly.pdbx_strand_id
1 'polypeptide(L)'
;MNNLANRTFNIGNIKNEFLEIGFSEEAIDFVFLHNDNYNFEFLKEKLINLEKNLQKDISNLDIKINNVKNELNAKIDSVEKNLQKDISSLDIKIDSVEKNLQKDISSLNTKIDSVEKNLQKDISSLNTKIDSVEKSLQKDISNLNTKIDSVEKSLNQKLSMGNRLVHFMIITAAILGPILNALFMRYLQYIK
;
A
#
# COMPACT_ATOMS: atom_id res chain seq x y z
N MET A 1 -68.20 19.13 90.69
CA MET A 1 -66.98 18.37 90.34
C MET A 1 -66.43 18.99 89.07
N ASN A 2 -65.37 19.81 89.19
CA ASN A 2 -64.83 20.57 88.06
C ASN A 2 -64.00 19.66 87.16
N ASN A 3 -64.29 19.74 85.87
CA ASN A 3 -63.72 18.94 84.80
C ASN A 3 -62.28 19.40 84.53
N LEU A 4 -61.28 18.62 84.97
CA LEU A 4 -59.87 18.87 84.62
C LEU A 4 -59.64 18.40 83.18
N ALA A 5 -59.89 19.29 82.22
CA ALA A 5 -59.40 19.09 80.85
C ALA A 5 -57.87 19.11 80.88
N ASN A 6 -57.23 18.00 80.52
CA ASN A 6 -55.79 17.93 80.28
C ASN A 6 -55.45 18.85 79.10
N ARG A 7 -55.11 20.11 79.39
CA ARG A 7 -54.60 21.05 78.41
C ARG A 7 -53.16 20.67 78.08
N THR A 8 -52.90 20.34 76.81
CA THR A 8 -51.53 20.21 76.31
C THR A 8 -50.96 21.62 76.13
N PHE A 9 -50.17 22.07 77.11
CA PHE A 9 -49.52 23.37 77.06
C PHE A 9 -48.25 23.28 76.20
N ASN A 10 -48.27 23.84 74.99
CA ASN A 10 -47.03 24.15 74.28
C ASN A 10 -46.51 25.51 74.76
N ILE A 11 -45.21 25.77 74.59
CA ILE A 11 -44.56 27.01 75.04
C ILE A 11 -45.18 28.28 74.46
N GLY A 12 -45.68 28.24 73.22
CA GLY A 12 -46.37 29.38 72.61
C GLY A 12 -47.69 29.69 73.30
N ASN A 13 -48.45 28.65 73.68
CA ASN A 13 -49.70 28.77 74.43
C ASN A 13 -49.44 29.30 75.84
N ILE A 14 -48.35 28.87 76.48
CA ILE A 14 -47.94 29.36 77.81
C ILE A 14 -47.50 30.84 77.71
N LYS A 15 -46.70 31.22 76.71
CA LYS A 15 -46.30 32.63 76.48
C LYS A 15 -47.53 33.52 76.28
N ASN A 16 -48.50 33.07 75.47
CA ASN A 16 -49.75 33.81 75.25
C ASN A 16 -50.60 33.94 76.53
N GLU A 17 -50.71 32.88 77.33
CA GLU A 17 -51.46 32.93 78.61
C GLU A 17 -50.80 33.89 79.62
N PHE A 18 -49.46 33.93 79.69
CA PHE A 18 -48.74 34.90 80.53
C PHE A 18 -48.94 36.35 80.06
N LEU A 19 -49.00 36.59 78.75
CA LEU A 19 -49.32 37.91 78.19
C LEU A 19 -50.77 38.30 78.53
N GLU A 20 -51.72 37.37 78.42
CA GLU A 20 -53.15 37.60 78.71
C GLU A 20 -53.42 37.93 80.19
N ILE A 21 -52.65 37.37 81.12
CA ILE A 21 -52.76 37.66 82.55
C ILE A 21 -51.92 38.86 83.01
N GLY A 22 -51.27 39.58 82.09
CA GLY A 22 -50.66 40.89 82.33
C GLY A 22 -49.17 40.91 82.65
N PHE A 23 -48.42 39.84 82.37
CA PHE A 23 -46.95 39.90 82.43
C PHE A 23 -46.38 40.68 81.22
N SER A 24 -45.30 41.42 81.43
CA SER A 24 -44.58 42.08 80.34
C SER A 24 -43.80 41.06 79.51
N GLU A 25 -43.59 41.35 78.22
CA GLU A 25 -42.88 40.45 77.33
C GLU A 25 -41.44 40.18 77.81
N GLU A 26 -40.79 41.17 78.43
CA GLU A 26 -39.44 41.03 78.99
C GLU A 26 -39.40 40.10 80.22
N ALA A 27 -40.43 40.15 81.08
CA ALA A 27 -40.53 39.28 82.25
C ALA A 27 -40.80 37.82 81.83
N ILE A 28 -41.63 37.64 80.80
CA ILE A 28 -41.90 36.33 80.21
C ILE A 28 -40.63 35.78 79.56
N ASP A 29 -39.99 36.56 78.69
CA ASP A 29 -38.79 36.14 78.00
C ASP A 29 -37.66 35.80 79.00
N PHE A 30 -37.50 36.54 80.12
CA PHE A 30 -36.53 36.22 81.17
C PHE A 30 -36.79 34.85 81.83
N VAL A 31 -38.04 34.55 82.19
CA VAL A 31 -38.42 33.28 82.81
C VAL A 31 -38.24 32.12 81.83
N PHE A 32 -38.65 32.31 80.58
CA PHE A 32 -38.49 31.29 79.54
C PHE A 32 -37.01 31.07 79.17
N LEU A 33 -36.17 32.11 79.16
CA LEU A 33 -34.73 31.99 78.88
C LEU A 33 -34.00 31.07 79.89
N HIS A 34 -34.45 31.08 81.15
CA HIS A 34 -33.91 30.26 82.24
C HIS A 34 -34.68 28.95 82.45
N ASN A 35 -35.71 28.70 81.63
CA ASN A 35 -36.48 27.49 81.69
C ASN A 35 -35.87 26.44 80.75
N ASP A 36 -35.31 25.36 81.31
CA ASP A 36 -34.68 24.28 80.54
C ASP A 36 -35.62 23.66 79.48
N ASN A 37 -36.93 23.61 79.76
CA ASN A 37 -37.93 23.08 78.84
C ASN A 37 -38.14 24.00 77.61
N TYR A 38 -38.06 25.33 77.80
CA TYR A 38 -38.08 26.28 76.68
C TYR A 38 -36.85 26.14 75.78
N ASN A 39 -35.65 26.09 76.39
CA ASN A 39 -34.40 25.92 75.65
C ASN A 39 -34.36 24.59 74.88
N PHE A 40 -34.91 23.52 75.45
CA PHE A 40 -35.04 22.22 74.78
C PHE A 40 -35.95 22.27 73.56
N GLU A 41 -37.17 22.82 73.67
CA GLU A 41 -38.09 22.92 72.54
C GLU A 41 -37.56 23.86 71.45
N PHE A 42 -36.91 24.96 71.81
CA PHE A 42 -36.24 25.85 70.84
C PHE A 42 -35.11 25.13 70.08
N LEU A 43 -34.27 24.36 70.78
CA LEU A 43 -33.21 23.59 70.16
C LEU A 43 -33.76 22.49 69.24
N LYS A 44 -34.84 21.83 69.66
CA LYS A 44 -35.55 20.81 68.88
C LYS A 44 -36.12 21.38 67.58
N GLU A 45 -36.74 22.56 67.62
CA GLU A 45 -37.19 23.28 66.41
C GLU A 45 -36.03 23.59 65.45
N LYS A 46 -34.89 24.08 65.99
CA LYS A 46 -33.69 24.31 65.16
C LYS A 46 -33.17 23.01 64.53
N LEU A 47 -33.18 21.90 65.28
CA LEU A 47 -32.72 20.61 64.82
C LEU A 47 -33.63 20.04 63.72
N ILE A 48 -34.96 20.17 63.87
CA ILE A 48 -35.94 19.82 62.83
C ILE A 48 -35.72 20.64 61.56
N ASN A 49 -35.47 21.95 61.69
CA ASN A 49 -35.21 22.81 60.53
C ASN A 49 -33.88 22.46 59.84
N LEU A 50 -32.83 22.15 60.60
CA LEU A 50 -31.57 21.66 60.06
C LEU A 50 -31.76 20.35 59.30
N GLU A 51 -32.48 19.39 59.88
CA GLU A 51 -32.79 18.10 59.25
C GLU A 51 -33.55 18.30 57.93
N LYS A 52 -34.58 19.15 57.90
CA LYS A 52 -35.33 19.49 56.68
C LYS A 52 -34.43 20.08 55.59
N ASN A 53 -33.52 20.99 55.96
CA ASN A 53 -32.58 21.59 55.01
C ASN A 53 -31.61 20.55 54.45
N LEU A 54 -31.06 19.68 55.31
CA LEU A 54 -30.18 18.59 54.87
C LEU A 54 -30.89 17.60 53.95
N GLN A 55 -32.14 17.22 54.24
CA GLN A 55 -32.94 16.36 53.37
C GLN A 55 -33.17 17.00 52.00
N LYS A 56 -33.41 18.32 51.95
CA LYS A 56 -33.56 19.08 50.72
C LYS A 56 -32.25 19.11 49.92
N ASP A 57 -31.12 19.34 50.58
CA ASP A 57 -29.81 19.37 49.93
C ASP A 57 -29.42 18.00 49.38
N ILE A 58 -29.68 16.92 50.12
CA ILE A 58 -29.50 15.53 49.65
C ILE A 58 -30.37 15.27 48.41
N SER A 59 -31.65 15.64 48.45
CA SER A 59 -32.57 15.47 47.31
C SER A 59 -32.08 16.25 46.07
N ASN A 60 -31.57 17.47 46.27
CA ASN A 60 -31.00 18.27 45.19
C ASN A 60 -29.72 17.66 44.62
N LEU A 61 -28.87 17.06 45.46
CA LEU A 61 -27.67 16.36 45.03
C LEU A 61 -28.02 15.10 44.24
N ASP A 62 -29.01 14.32 44.66
CA ASP A 62 -29.49 13.15 43.92
C ASP A 62 -29.99 13.51 42.52
N ILE A 63 -30.74 14.61 42.40
CA ILE A 63 -31.18 15.14 41.10
C ILE A 63 -29.97 15.53 40.23
N LYS A 64 -28.99 16.25 40.79
CA LYS A 64 -27.77 16.65 40.06
C LYS A 64 -26.96 15.44 39.60
N ILE A 65 -26.77 14.44 40.47
CA ILE A 65 -26.05 13.21 40.15
C ILE A 65 -26.76 12.45 39.02
N ASN A 66 -28.09 12.32 39.10
CA ASN A 66 -28.86 11.66 38.05
C ASN A 66 -28.78 12.40 36.71
N ASN A 67 -28.83 13.73 36.72
CA ASN A 67 -28.68 14.54 35.51
C ASN A 67 -27.29 14.34 34.88
N VAL A 68 -26.21 14.44 35.68
CA VAL A 68 -24.84 14.22 35.19
C VAL A 68 -24.67 12.80 34.64
N LYS A 69 -25.21 11.78 35.32
CA LYS A 69 -25.18 10.39 34.86
C LYS A 69 -25.88 10.24 33.51
N ASN A 70 -27.05 10.84 33.34
CA ASN A 70 -27.82 10.77 32.10
C ASN A 70 -27.10 11.50 30.95
N GLU A 71 -26.53 12.68 31.21
CA GLU A 71 -25.73 13.41 30.21
C GLU A 71 -24.47 12.64 29.80
N LEU A 72 -23.78 12.01 30.75
CA LEU A 72 -22.61 11.18 30.47
C LEU A 72 -22.99 9.95 29.62
N ASN A 73 -24.05 9.25 29.98
CA ASN A 73 -24.54 8.11 29.19
C ASN A 73 -24.89 8.53 27.76
N ALA A 74 -25.63 9.64 27.59
CA ALA A 74 -25.97 10.14 26.26
C ALA A 74 -24.73 10.53 25.44
N LYS A 75 -23.69 11.09 26.08
CA LYS A 75 -22.41 11.38 25.42
C LYS A 75 -21.68 10.10 25.01
N ILE A 76 -21.65 9.09 25.88
CA ILE A 76 -21.03 7.78 25.61
C ILE A 76 -21.73 7.12 24.42
N ASP A 77 -23.07 7.02 24.44
CA ASP A 77 -23.85 6.42 23.37
C ASP A 77 -23.63 7.13 22.03
N SER A 78 -23.53 8.47 22.05
CA SER A 78 -23.25 9.28 20.86
C SER A 78 -21.85 9.01 20.30
N VAL A 79 -20.84 8.95 21.16
CA VAL A 79 -19.46 8.63 20.77
C VAL A 79 -19.38 7.21 20.21
N GLU A 80 -19.96 6.23 20.87
CA GLU A 80 -20.00 4.83 20.41
C GLU A 80 -20.64 4.72 19.03
N LYS A 81 -21.80 5.36 18.83
CA LYS A 81 -22.48 5.37 17.54
C LYS A 81 -21.66 6.02 16.44
N ASN A 82 -20.94 7.10 16.74
CA ASN A 82 -20.09 7.77 15.75
C ASN A 82 -18.86 6.93 15.41
N LEU A 83 -18.20 6.33 16.40
CA LEU A 83 -17.08 5.41 16.18
C LEU A 83 -17.51 4.20 15.34
N GLN A 84 -18.68 3.62 15.61
CA GLN A 84 -19.19 2.51 14.82
C GLN A 84 -19.41 2.89 13.35
N LYS A 85 -19.91 4.10 13.08
CA LYS A 85 -20.06 4.62 11.71
C LYS A 85 -18.71 4.83 11.03
N ASP A 86 -17.74 5.39 11.75
CA ASP A 86 -16.40 5.65 11.22
C ASP A 86 -15.69 4.33 10.88
N ILE A 87 -15.80 3.32 11.74
CA ILE A 87 -15.30 1.95 11.49
C ILE A 87 -15.94 1.38 10.22
N SER A 88 -17.27 1.37 10.11
CA SER A 88 -17.94 0.85 8.92
C SER A 88 -17.60 1.62 7.64
N SER A 89 -17.37 2.92 7.73
CA SER A 89 -16.91 3.75 6.61
C SER A 89 -15.47 3.38 6.19
N LEU A 90 -14.59 3.09 7.15
CA LEU A 90 -13.23 2.63 6.89
C LEU A 90 -13.23 1.24 6.25
N ASP A 91 -14.06 0.30 6.73
CA ASP A 91 -14.19 -1.03 6.15
C ASP A 91 -14.58 -0.95 4.66
N ILE A 92 -15.59 -0.13 4.33
CA ILE A 92 -16.01 0.10 2.93
C ILE A 92 -14.87 0.68 2.09
N LYS A 93 -14.07 1.61 2.64
CA LYS A 93 -12.93 2.19 1.93
C LYS A 93 -11.82 1.15 1.71
N ILE A 94 -11.54 0.32 2.70
CA ILE A 94 -10.54 -0.75 2.61
C ILE A 94 -10.96 -1.75 1.52
N ASP A 95 -12.21 -2.22 1.55
CA ASP A 95 -12.76 -3.14 0.54
C ASP A 95 -12.67 -2.56 -0.88
N SER A 96 -12.94 -1.26 -1.03
CA SER A 96 -12.85 -0.56 -2.31
C SER A 96 -11.40 -0.48 -2.82
N VAL A 97 -10.46 -0.13 -1.94
CA VAL A 97 -9.03 -0.10 -2.27
C VAL A 97 -8.53 -1.49 -2.65
N GLU A 98 -8.90 -2.52 -1.89
CA GLU A 98 -8.51 -3.91 -2.18
C GLU A 98 -8.99 -4.36 -3.56
N LYS A 99 -10.27 -4.14 -3.89
CA LYS A 99 -10.84 -4.47 -5.20
C LYS A 99 -10.14 -3.74 -6.35
N ASN A 100 -9.82 -2.46 -6.16
CA ASN A 100 -9.11 -1.69 -7.17
C ASN A 100 -7.68 -2.22 -7.39
N LEU A 101 -6.96 -2.51 -6.31
CA LEU A 101 -5.62 -3.10 -6.40
C LEU A 101 -5.64 -4.47 -7.08
N GLN A 102 -6.60 -5.35 -6.75
CA GLN A 102 -6.75 -6.65 -7.42
C GLN A 102 -7.00 -6.50 -8.93
N LYS A 103 -7.81 -5.51 -9.33
CA LYS A 103 -8.07 -5.20 -10.74
C LYS A 103 -6.82 -4.69 -11.45
N ASP A 104 -6.07 -3.79 -10.81
CA ASP A 104 -4.83 -3.23 -11.37
C ASP A 104 -3.77 -4.31 -11.54
N ILE A 105 -3.58 -5.18 -10.55
CA ILE A 105 -2.69 -6.35 -10.62
C ILE A 105 -3.07 -7.27 -11.78
N SER A 106 -4.36 -7.60 -11.90
CA SER A 106 -4.86 -8.48 -12.97
C SER A 106 -4.63 -7.87 -14.37
N SER A 107 -4.86 -6.57 -14.51
CA SER A 107 -4.58 -5.83 -15.73
C SER A 107 -3.09 -5.80 -16.05
N LEU A 108 -2.23 -5.63 -15.04
CA LEU A 108 -0.78 -5.63 -15.22
C LEU A 108 -0.27 -7.01 -15.66
N ASN A 109 -0.74 -8.08 -15.04
CA ASN A 109 -0.41 -9.45 -15.45
C ASN A 109 -0.78 -9.71 -16.91
N THR A 110 -1.99 -9.30 -17.32
CA THR A 110 -2.42 -9.43 -18.73
C THR A 110 -1.50 -8.69 -19.70
N LYS A 111 -1.02 -7.48 -19.32
CA LYS A 111 -0.06 -6.73 -20.14
C LYS A 111 1.30 -7.42 -20.20
N ILE A 112 1.79 -7.95 -19.08
CA ILE A 112 3.04 -8.70 -19.01
C ILE A 112 2.97 -9.93 -19.92
N ASP A 113 1.91 -10.74 -19.82
CA ASP A 113 1.71 -11.92 -20.67
C ASP A 113 1.68 -11.55 -22.16
N SER A 114 1.02 -10.45 -22.51
CA SER A 114 0.98 -9.96 -23.89
C SER A 114 2.36 -9.53 -24.40
N VAL A 115 3.15 -8.84 -23.57
CA VAL A 115 4.51 -8.41 -23.92
C VAL A 115 5.41 -9.63 -24.09
N GLU A 116 5.35 -10.60 -23.17
CA GLU A 116 6.12 -11.83 -23.23
C GLU A 116 5.82 -12.60 -24.53
N LYS A 117 4.54 -12.79 -24.86
CA LYS A 117 4.14 -13.50 -26.09
C LYS A 117 4.63 -12.79 -27.36
N ASN A 118 4.58 -11.46 -27.38
CA ASN A 118 5.08 -10.67 -28.52
C ASN A 118 6.60 -10.82 -28.66
N LEU A 119 7.35 -10.73 -27.56
CA LEU A 119 8.80 -10.93 -27.57
C LEU A 119 9.19 -12.34 -28.02
N GLN A 120 8.49 -13.38 -27.56
CA GLN A 120 8.72 -14.76 -28.02
C GLN A 120 8.50 -14.90 -29.54
N LYS A 121 7.46 -14.24 -30.07
CA LYS A 121 7.19 -14.21 -31.52
C LYS A 121 8.28 -13.49 -32.30
N ASP A 122 8.75 -12.35 -31.80
CA ASP A 122 9.82 -11.58 -32.44
C ASP A 122 11.14 -12.36 -32.44
N ILE A 123 11.50 -12.99 -31.33
CA ILE A 123 12.67 -13.89 -31.22
C ILE A 123 12.55 -15.04 -32.23
N SER A 124 11.39 -15.70 -32.32
CA SER A 124 11.18 -16.81 -33.26
C SER A 124 11.32 -16.36 -34.72
N SER A 125 10.82 -15.16 -35.04
CA SER A 125 10.95 -14.56 -36.37
C SER A 125 12.40 -14.23 -36.69
N LEU A 126 13.15 -13.69 -35.72
CA LEU A 126 14.56 -13.37 -35.88
C LEU A 126 15.40 -14.63 -36.11
N ASN A 127 15.17 -15.69 -35.33
CA ASN A 127 15.83 -16.99 -35.52
C ASN A 127 15.59 -17.53 -36.93
N THR A 128 14.34 -17.48 -37.41
CA THR A 128 14.00 -17.91 -38.78
C THR A 128 14.76 -17.11 -39.85
N LYS A 129 14.91 -15.79 -39.65
CA LYS A 129 15.68 -14.94 -40.57
C LYS A 129 17.17 -15.27 -40.53
N ILE A 130 17.73 -15.50 -39.35
CA ILE A 130 19.13 -15.90 -39.17
C ILE A 130 19.38 -17.22 -39.90
N ASP A 131 18.56 -18.25 -39.68
CA ASP A 131 18.68 -19.55 -40.36
C ASP A 131 18.62 -19.41 -41.89
N SER A 132 17.75 -18.53 -42.40
CA SER A 132 17.64 -18.27 -43.83
C SER A 132 18.90 -17.60 -44.40
N VAL A 133 19.46 -16.61 -43.68
CA VAL A 133 20.69 -15.94 -44.08
C VAL A 133 21.87 -16.92 -44.04
N GLU A 134 21.97 -17.73 -42.99
CA GLU A 134 23.01 -18.75 -42.85
C GLU A 134 22.99 -19.73 -44.03
N LYS A 135 21.81 -20.27 -44.37
CA LYS A 135 21.66 -21.17 -45.54
C LYS A 135 22.04 -20.50 -46.86
N SER A 136 21.67 -19.23 -47.04
CA SER A 136 22.05 -18.48 -48.24
C SER A 136 23.56 -18.32 -48.34
N LEU A 137 24.21 -17.92 -47.24
CA LEU A 137 25.67 -17.76 -47.19
C LEU A 137 26.41 -19.09 -47.42
N GLN A 138 25.93 -20.19 -46.82
CA GLN A 138 26.49 -21.53 -47.07
C GLN A 138 26.40 -21.91 -48.55
N LYS A 139 25.27 -21.61 -49.21
CA LYS A 139 25.10 -21.85 -50.65
C LYS A 139 26.05 -20.98 -51.49
N ASP A 140 26.19 -19.71 -51.16
CA ASP A 140 27.09 -18.79 -51.87
C ASP A 140 28.55 -19.22 -51.73
N ILE A 141 28.96 -19.64 -50.53
CA ILE A 141 30.30 -20.22 -50.28
C ILE A 141 30.51 -21.48 -51.11
N SER A 142 29.54 -22.41 -51.13
CA SER A 142 29.64 -23.65 -51.92
C SER A 142 29.76 -23.37 -53.43
N ASN A 143 28.98 -22.40 -53.95
CA ASN A 143 29.07 -21.96 -55.33
C ASN A 143 30.43 -21.33 -55.64
N LEU A 144 30.97 -20.52 -54.73
CA LEU A 144 32.28 -19.90 -54.88
C LEU A 144 33.40 -20.94 -54.90
N ASN A 145 33.37 -21.92 -53.99
CA ASN A 145 34.32 -23.03 -53.98
C ASN A 145 34.30 -23.80 -55.32
N THR A 146 33.10 -24.12 -55.83
CA THR A 146 32.96 -24.80 -57.13
C THR A 146 33.57 -23.99 -58.28
N LYS A 147 33.38 -22.65 -58.28
CA LYS A 147 33.99 -21.76 -59.28
C LYS A 147 35.51 -21.73 -59.15
N ILE A 148 36.04 -21.67 -57.93
CA ILE A 148 37.48 -21.71 -57.65
C ILE A 148 38.07 -23.03 -58.17
N ASP A 149 37.48 -24.18 -57.82
CA ASP A 149 37.93 -25.49 -58.29
C ASP A 149 37.94 -25.58 -59.83
N SER A 150 36.92 -25.03 -60.49
CA SER A 150 36.85 -24.97 -61.95
C SER A 150 37.94 -24.09 -62.56
N VAL A 151 38.23 -22.93 -61.95
CA VAL A 151 39.30 -22.03 -62.40
C VAL A 151 40.66 -22.68 -62.19
N GLU A 152 40.90 -23.28 -61.03
CA GLU A 152 42.13 -23.99 -60.70
C GLU A 152 42.39 -25.12 -61.71
N LYS A 153 41.38 -25.97 -61.97
CA LYS A 153 41.48 -27.05 -62.97
C LYS A 153 41.80 -26.52 -64.37
N SER A 154 41.14 -25.45 -64.80
CA SER A 154 41.39 -24.82 -66.10
C SER A 154 42.80 -24.25 -66.21
N LEU A 155 43.28 -23.58 -65.15
CA LEU A 155 44.63 -23.04 -65.09
C LEU A 155 45.68 -24.14 -65.13
N ASN A 156 45.51 -25.19 -64.30
CA ASN A 156 46.41 -26.35 -64.27
C ASN A 156 46.48 -27.06 -65.63
N GLN A 157 45.35 -27.21 -66.33
CA GLN A 157 45.32 -27.73 -67.69
C GLN A 157 46.13 -26.85 -68.66
N LYS A 158 45.90 -25.53 -68.67
CA LYS A 158 46.64 -24.59 -69.52
C LYS A 158 48.15 -24.61 -69.24
N LEU A 159 48.54 -24.60 -67.97
CA LEU A 159 49.95 -24.72 -67.56
C LEU A 159 50.58 -26.03 -68.02
N SER A 160 49.87 -27.16 -67.87
CA SER A 160 50.36 -28.46 -68.33
C SER A 160 50.56 -28.51 -69.85
N MET A 161 49.64 -27.92 -70.63
CA MET A 161 49.76 -27.81 -72.08
C MET A 161 50.94 -26.92 -72.48
N GLY A 162 51.10 -25.78 -71.80
CA GLY A 162 52.25 -24.88 -71.99
C GLY A 162 53.58 -25.59 -71.71
N ASN A 163 53.69 -26.31 -70.59
CA ASN A 163 54.90 -27.07 -70.24
C ASN A 163 55.23 -28.15 -71.29
N ARG A 164 54.21 -28.86 -71.80
CA ARG A 164 54.37 -29.84 -72.88
C ARG A 164 54.87 -29.19 -74.17
N LEU A 165 54.33 -28.02 -74.52
CA LEU A 165 54.76 -27.27 -75.71
C LEU A 165 56.22 -26.82 -75.59
N VAL A 166 56.61 -26.27 -74.44
CA VAL A 166 58.01 -25.87 -74.17
C VAL A 166 58.96 -27.08 -74.24
N HIS A 167 58.60 -28.20 -73.61
CA HIS A 167 59.39 -29.44 -73.70
C HIS A 167 59.54 -29.89 -75.16
N PHE A 168 58.45 -29.90 -75.93
CA PHE A 168 58.50 -30.24 -77.34
C PHE A 168 59.45 -29.30 -78.11
N MET A 169 59.34 -27.98 -77.92
CA MET A 169 60.23 -27.01 -78.56
C MET A 169 61.71 -27.25 -78.22
N ILE A 170 62.04 -27.47 -76.95
CA ILE A 170 63.41 -27.78 -76.51
C ILE A 170 63.94 -29.04 -77.20
N ILE A 171 63.15 -30.12 -77.22
CA ILE A 171 63.53 -31.38 -77.88
C ILE A 171 63.74 -31.17 -79.38
N THR A 172 62.83 -30.47 -80.07
CA THR A 172 62.98 -30.17 -81.50
C THR A 172 64.21 -29.32 -81.79
N ALA A 173 64.50 -28.31 -80.98
CA ALA A 173 65.70 -27.48 -81.11
C ALA A 173 66.99 -28.26 -80.85
N ALA A 174 67.00 -29.16 -79.86
CA ALA A 174 68.14 -30.01 -79.55
C ALA A 174 68.44 -31.02 -80.68
N ILE A 175 67.41 -31.57 -81.32
CA ILE A 175 67.56 -32.52 -82.44
C ILE A 175 67.92 -31.81 -83.74
N LEU A 176 67.18 -30.75 -84.11
CA LEU A 176 67.32 -30.08 -85.41
C LEU A 176 68.44 -29.05 -85.42
N GLY A 177 68.78 -28.43 -84.28
CA GLY A 177 69.79 -27.39 -84.18
C GLY A 177 71.16 -27.80 -84.74
N PRO A 178 71.74 -28.95 -84.30
CA PRO A 178 73.01 -29.44 -84.85
C PRO A 178 72.93 -29.73 -86.35
N ILE A 179 71.80 -30.27 -86.83
CA ILE A 179 71.59 -30.58 -88.25
C ILE A 179 71.55 -29.30 -89.09
N LEU A 180 70.77 -28.30 -88.68
CA LEU A 180 70.70 -27.00 -89.37
C LEU A 180 72.05 -26.30 -89.34
N ASN A 181 72.77 -26.32 -88.20
CA ASN A 181 74.09 -25.71 -88.09
C ASN A 181 75.11 -26.40 -89.03
N ALA A 182 75.10 -27.73 -89.11
CA ALA A 182 75.97 -28.48 -90.01
C ALA A 182 75.67 -28.15 -91.49
N LEU A 183 74.39 -28.05 -91.87
CA LEU A 183 73.98 -27.63 -93.21
C LEU A 183 74.43 -26.20 -93.53
N PHE A 184 74.30 -25.28 -92.57
CA PHE A 184 74.72 -23.89 -92.72
C PHE A 184 76.24 -23.76 -92.86
N MET A 185 77.02 -24.46 -92.03
CA MET A 185 78.48 -24.48 -92.12
C MET A 185 78.96 -25.07 -93.45
N ARG A 186 78.30 -26.13 -93.95
CA ARG A 186 78.58 -26.70 -95.27
C ARG A 186 78.25 -25.72 -96.39
N TYR A 187 77.15 -24.98 -96.30
CA TYR A 187 76.78 -23.94 -97.26
C TYR A 187 77.81 -22.81 -97.29
N LEU A 188 78.29 -22.35 -96.13
CA LEU A 188 79.34 -21.32 -96.04
C LEU A 188 80.68 -21.77 -96.63
N GLN A 189 81.03 -23.06 -96.53
CA GLN A 189 82.21 -23.62 -97.19
C GLN A 189 82.10 -23.60 -98.72
N TYR A 190 80.90 -23.62 -99.29
CA TYR A 190 80.69 -23.58 -100.75
C TYR A 190 80.73 -22.17 -101.35
N ILE A 191 80.67 -21.13 -100.52
CA ILE A 191 80.61 -19.71 -100.96
C ILE A 191 81.95 -18.98 -100.75
N LYS A 192 82.91 -19.62 -100.07
CA LYS A 192 84.33 -19.20 -100.06
C LYS A 192 85.10 -19.95 -101.13
#